data_AF-A0A1H6I1Z0-F1
#
_entry.id   AF-A0A1H6I1Z0-F1
#
_cell.length_a   1.000
_cell.length_b   1.000
_cell.length_c   1.000
_cell.angle_alpha   90.00
_cell.angle_beta   90.00
_cell.angle_gamma   90.00
#
_symmetry.space_group_name_H-M   'P 1'
#
loop_
_entity.id
_entity.type
_entity.pdbx_description
1 polymer ?
#
loop_
_entity_poly.entity_id
_entity_poly.type
_entity_poly.pdbx_seq_one_letter_code
_entity_poly.pdbx_strand_id
1 'polypeptide(L)'
;MHKKQTISIFFAAVLTVFSAGCGKNGHDEKAEPSCKMAVYSHYSGWGEDGHSLGEGEFDETFTITSGDIFYETKDGHWVREQRDKNPYDVIAEIKSVSTDGIVWAYNGNECSTRFDRCSVVFSRYTVYDGINYDYKVTFSDYSEK
;
A
#
# COMPACT_ATOMS: atom_id res chain seq x y z
N MET A 1 -56.25 53.20 -44.19
CA MET A 1 -54.93 53.72 -43.73
C MET A 1 -53.86 52.78 -44.29
N HIS A 2 -53.22 53.14 -45.40
CA HIS A 2 -51.85 53.71 -45.47
C HIS A 2 -50.77 52.76 -44.94
N LYS A 3 -49.97 52.18 -45.85
CA LYS A 3 -48.56 52.58 -46.16
C LYS A 3 -47.61 52.05 -45.07
N LYS A 4 -46.43 51.45 -45.31
CA LYS A 4 -45.48 51.43 -46.42
C LYS A 4 -44.40 50.38 -46.07
N GLN A 5 -43.70 49.91 -47.08
CA GLN A 5 -42.39 49.22 -47.02
C GLN A 5 -41.36 50.00 -46.19
N THR A 6 -40.38 49.30 -45.57
CA THR A 6 -38.94 49.59 -45.76
C THR A 6 -38.04 48.39 -45.40
N ILE A 7 -37.10 48.10 -46.30
CA ILE A 7 -35.89 47.28 -46.14
C ILE A 7 -34.78 48.14 -45.50
N SER A 8 -33.87 47.56 -44.70
CA SER A 8 -32.41 47.84 -44.58
C SER A 8 -31.83 47.00 -43.42
N ILE A 9 -30.97 46.00 -43.64
CA ILE A 9 -29.51 46.01 -43.92
C ILE A 9 -28.65 46.49 -42.72
N PHE A 10 -27.96 45.50 -42.14
CA PHE A 10 -26.66 45.47 -41.43
C PHE A 10 -26.39 46.38 -40.23
N PHE A 11 -26.06 45.75 -39.10
CA PHE A 11 -24.80 46.01 -38.39
C PHE A 11 -24.27 44.70 -37.79
N ALA A 12 -23.10 44.28 -38.27
CA ALA A 12 -22.28 43.28 -37.61
C ALA A 12 -21.74 43.87 -36.31
N ALA A 13 -22.02 43.22 -35.18
CA ALA A 13 -21.27 43.40 -33.95
C ALA A 13 -20.54 42.09 -33.68
N VAL A 14 -19.27 42.05 -34.07
CA VAL A 14 -18.30 41.09 -33.59
C VAL A 14 -18.17 41.32 -32.09
N LEU A 15 -18.65 40.38 -31.28
CA LEU A 15 -18.29 40.29 -29.87
C LEU A 15 -17.42 39.03 -29.72
N THR A 16 -16.11 39.23 -29.80
CA THR A 16 -15.12 38.27 -29.31
C THR A 16 -15.28 38.13 -27.80
N VAL A 17 -15.98 37.10 -27.37
CA VAL A 17 -15.93 36.67 -25.97
C VAL A 17 -14.73 35.74 -25.83
N PHE A 18 -13.62 36.32 -25.38
CA PHE A 18 -12.56 35.57 -24.72
C PHE A 18 -13.16 34.89 -23.50
N SER A 19 -13.48 33.60 -23.62
CA SER A 19 -13.61 32.73 -22.45
C SER A 19 -12.21 32.29 -22.03
N ALA A 20 -11.56 33.19 -21.29
CA ALA A 20 -10.56 32.76 -20.31
C ALA A 20 -11.30 31.91 -19.26
N GLY A 21 -10.83 30.69 -19.00
CA GLY A 21 -11.48 29.87 -17.99
C GLY A 21 -11.00 28.43 -17.89
N CYS A 22 -9.79 28.27 -17.37
CA CYS A 22 -9.27 27.09 -16.68
C CYS A 22 -9.10 25.81 -17.51
N GLY A 23 -7.86 25.60 -17.96
CA GLY A 23 -7.35 24.27 -18.24
C GLY A 23 -7.55 23.37 -17.03
N LYS A 24 -8.38 22.34 -17.19
CA LYS A 24 -8.17 21.09 -16.47
C LYS A 24 -7.04 20.39 -17.17
N ASN A 25 -5.83 20.57 -16.65
CA ASN A 25 -4.83 19.52 -16.75
C ASN A 25 -5.46 18.29 -16.10
N GLY A 26 -6.08 17.44 -16.90
CA GLY A 26 -6.30 16.05 -16.52
C GLY A 26 -4.92 15.45 -16.36
N HIS A 27 -4.36 15.55 -15.17
CA HIS A 27 -3.49 14.49 -14.70
C HIS A 27 -4.39 13.26 -14.71
N ASP A 28 -4.24 12.42 -15.72
CA ASP A 28 -4.49 11.01 -15.55
C ASP A 28 -3.58 10.60 -14.39
N GLU A 29 -4.09 10.62 -13.16
CA GLU A 29 -3.44 9.97 -12.02
C GLU A 29 -3.39 8.49 -12.39
N LYS A 30 -2.31 8.10 -13.05
CA LYS A 30 -2.01 6.69 -13.30
C LYS A 30 -2.00 6.04 -11.93
N ALA A 31 -2.96 5.16 -11.66
CA ALA A 31 -3.06 4.56 -10.35
C ALA A 31 -1.77 3.83 -10.01
N GLU A 32 -1.32 4.00 -8.78
CA GLU A 32 -0.11 3.37 -8.30
C GLU A 32 -0.28 1.84 -8.33
N PRO A 33 0.69 1.09 -8.89
CA PRO A 33 0.68 -0.36 -8.82
C PRO A 33 0.53 -0.85 -7.38
N SER A 34 -0.40 -1.76 -7.17
CA SER A 34 -0.71 -2.33 -5.86
C SER A 34 -0.86 -3.84 -5.94
N CYS A 35 -0.73 -4.52 -4.80
CA CYS A 35 -1.05 -5.94 -4.69
C CYS A 35 -1.52 -6.27 -3.26
N LYS A 36 -1.98 -7.51 -3.05
CA LYS A 36 -2.25 -8.04 -1.71
C LYS A 36 -0.98 -8.69 -1.16
N MET A 37 -0.67 -8.41 0.09
CA MET A 37 0.32 -9.11 0.89
C MET A 37 -0.42 -9.85 2.00
N ALA A 38 -0.28 -11.17 2.05
CA ALA A 38 -0.78 -12.00 3.13
C ALA A 38 0.39 -12.45 4.01
N VAL A 39 0.24 -12.27 5.32
CA VAL A 39 1.20 -12.65 6.35
C VAL A 39 0.53 -13.70 7.21
N TYR A 40 1.01 -14.93 7.11
CA TYR A 40 0.68 -16.01 8.04
C TYR A 40 1.73 -16.00 9.16
N SER A 41 1.27 -15.95 10.39
CA SER A 41 2.08 -15.91 11.59
C SER A 41 1.91 -17.20 12.36
N HIS A 42 3.01 -17.80 12.77
CA HIS A 42 3.04 -18.90 13.71
C HIS A 42 3.89 -18.48 14.90
N TYR A 43 3.43 -18.77 16.12
CA TYR A 43 4.22 -18.58 17.31
C TYR A 43 4.28 -19.82 18.18
N SER A 44 5.39 -19.96 18.88
CA SER A 44 5.54 -20.91 19.98
C SER A 44 6.50 -20.35 21.01
N GLY A 45 6.31 -20.71 22.27
CA GLY A 45 7.17 -20.23 23.33
C GLY A 45 7.43 -21.24 24.44
N TRP A 46 8.59 -21.08 25.07
CA TRP A 46 9.06 -21.90 26.18
C TRP A 46 9.69 -21.01 27.25
N GLY A 47 9.27 -21.19 28.50
CA GLY A 47 9.86 -20.52 29.65
C GLY A 47 11.25 -21.06 29.95
N GLU A 48 12.04 -20.30 30.71
CA GLU A 48 13.40 -20.71 31.12
C GLU A 48 13.43 -22.01 31.95
N ASP A 49 12.35 -22.29 32.67
CA ASP A 49 12.10 -23.53 33.43
C ASP A 49 11.53 -24.67 32.56
N GLY A 50 11.39 -24.45 31.25
CA GLY A 50 10.97 -25.45 30.27
C GLY A 50 9.47 -25.70 30.19
N HIS A 51 8.61 -24.89 30.82
CA HIS A 51 7.16 -24.99 30.58
C HIS A 51 6.79 -24.30 29.26
N SER A 52 5.76 -24.81 28.58
CA SER A 52 5.23 -24.19 27.37
C SER A 52 4.51 -22.89 27.72
N LEU A 53 4.84 -21.81 26.99
CA LEU A 53 4.17 -20.51 27.08
C LEU A 53 2.98 -20.39 26.12
N GLY A 54 2.75 -21.42 25.31
CA GLY A 54 1.70 -21.47 24.30
C GLY A 54 2.23 -21.60 22.88
N GLU A 55 1.30 -21.90 21.98
CA GLU A 55 1.49 -21.94 20.54
C GLU A 55 0.21 -21.45 19.85
N GLY A 56 0.35 -20.93 18.63
CA GLY A 56 -0.80 -20.51 17.86
C GLY A 56 -0.45 -19.95 16.49
N GLU A 57 -1.50 -19.61 15.76
CA GLU A 57 -1.41 -19.10 14.40
C GLU A 57 -2.46 -18.02 14.15
N PHE A 58 -2.15 -17.08 13.27
CA PHE A 58 -3.08 -16.07 12.78
C PHE A 58 -2.64 -15.53 11.42
N ASP A 59 -3.59 -14.90 10.71
CA ASP A 59 -3.40 -14.37 9.36
C ASP A 59 -3.75 -12.89 9.29
N GLU A 60 -2.94 -12.15 8.55
CA GLU A 60 -3.17 -10.73 8.26
C GLU A 60 -3.03 -10.47 6.75
N THR A 61 -3.82 -9.53 6.22
CA THR A 61 -3.80 -9.20 4.79
C THR A 61 -3.83 -7.70 4.56
N PHE A 62 -2.96 -7.24 3.65
CA PHE A 62 -2.70 -5.84 3.38
C PHE A 62 -2.79 -5.57 1.88
N THR A 63 -3.44 -4.49 1.45
CA THR A 63 -3.19 -3.94 0.10
C THR A 63 -1.95 -3.05 0.14
N ILE A 64 -0.87 -3.43 -0.54
CA ILE A 64 0.40 -2.70 -0.48
C ILE A 64 0.71 -1.93 -1.76
N THR A 65 1.43 -0.83 -1.63
CA THR A 65 2.04 -0.06 -2.71
C THR A 65 3.54 0.19 -2.45
N SER A 66 4.23 0.84 -3.38
CA SER A 66 5.66 1.11 -3.22
C SER A 66 5.86 2.17 -2.16
N GLY A 67 6.81 1.96 -1.26
CA GLY A 67 7.09 2.85 -0.13
C GLY A 67 6.33 2.50 1.15
N ASP A 68 5.43 1.51 1.14
CA ASP A 68 4.80 1.03 2.37
C ASP A 68 5.85 0.45 3.34
N ILE A 69 5.76 0.85 4.62
CA ILE A 69 6.63 0.36 5.70
C ILE A 69 5.75 -0.37 6.71
N PHE A 70 6.19 -1.55 7.10
CA PHE A 70 5.55 -2.39 8.11
C PHE A 70 6.42 -2.53 9.33
N TYR A 71 5.76 -2.51 10.48
CA TYR A 71 6.36 -2.68 11.79
C TYR A 71 5.75 -3.90 12.46
N GLU A 72 6.58 -4.64 13.18
CA GLU A 72 6.14 -5.76 14.00
C GLU A 72 5.77 -5.25 15.39
N THR A 73 4.60 -5.60 15.88
CA THR A 73 4.22 -5.36 17.27
C THR A 73 4.79 -6.44 18.19
N LYS A 74 4.77 -6.22 19.50
CA LYS A 74 5.34 -7.19 20.47
C LYS A 74 4.59 -8.54 20.50
N ASP A 75 3.34 -8.55 20.08
CA ASP A 75 2.48 -9.72 19.91
C ASP A 75 2.52 -10.30 18.49
N GLY A 76 3.49 -9.88 17.67
CA GLY A 76 3.77 -10.45 16.35
C GLY A 76 2.84 -10.00 15.23
N HIS A 77 1.98 -9.02 15.47
CA HIS A 77 1.13 -8.43 14.43
C HIS A 77 1.92 -7.46 13.56
N TRP A 78 1.55 -7.34 12.28
CA TRP A 78 2.15 -6.40 11.36
C TRP A 78 1.25 -5.17 11.21
N VAL A 79 1.83 -3.97 11.37
CA VAL A 79 1.11 -2.71 11.24
C VAL A 79 1.84 -1.75 10.31
N ARG A 80 1.11 -0.91 9.56
CA ARG A 80 1.72 0.14 8.70
C ARG A 80 2.00 1.44 9.44
N GLU A 81 1.27 1.70 10.50
CA GLU A 81 1.34 2.95 11.27
C GLU A 81 1.85 2.63 12.67
N GLN A 82 2.85 3.39 13.13
CA GLN A 82 3.23 3.36 14.55
C GLN A 82 2.24 4.21 15.35
N ARG A 83 1.46 3.57 16.22
CA ARG A 83 0.50 4.26 17.10
C ARG A 83 1.00 4.46 18.53
N ASP A 84 2.06 3.76 18.91
CA ASP A 84 2.52 3.68 20.28
C ASP A 84 3.75 4.57 20.56
N LYS A 85 3.88 4.98 21.83
CA LYS A 85 5.04 5.76 22.31
C LYS A 85 6.36 5.00 22.25
N ASN A 86 6.30 3.67 22.13
CA ASN A 86 7.46 2.82 21.89
C ASN A 86 7.55 2.53 20.39
N PRO A 87 8.67 2.84 19.73
CA PRO A 87 8.83 2.52 18.33
C PRO A 87 8.88 1.00 18.16
N TYR A 88 7.99 0.47 17.33
CA TYR A 88 8.08 -0.88 16.82
C TYR A 88 9.21 -0.98 15.80
N ASP A 89 9.83 -2.15 15.69
CA ASP A 89 10.90 -2.40 14.74
C ASP A 89 10.32 -2.57 13.34
N VAL A 90 10.98 -1.94 12.36
CA VAL A 90 10.64 -2.16 10.95
C VAL A 90 10.92 -3.61 10.62
N ILE A 91 9.89 -4.33 10.18
CA ILE A 91 9.99 -5.71 9.73
C ILE A 91 10.00 -5.79 8.20
N ALA A 92 9.28 -4.92 7.50
CA ALA A 92 9.31 -4.91 6.04
C ALA A 92 9.21 -3.49 5.47
N GLU A 93 9.91 -3.25 4.37
CA GLU A 93 9.74 -2.05 3.55
C GLU A 93 9.55 -2.47 2.09
N ILE A 94 8.42 -2.07 1.50
CA ILE A 94 8.08 -2.37 0.11
C ILE A 94 8.82 -1.38 -0.79
N LYS A 95 9.84 -1.84 -1.52
CA LYS A 95 10.65 -0.99 -2.40
C LYS A 95 9.98 -0.79 -3.75
N SER A 96 9.39 -1.84 -4.30
CA SER A 96 8.61 -1.75 -5.54
C SER A 96 7.55 -2.84 -5.66
N VAL A 97 6.44 -2.49 -6.31
CA VAL A 97 5.38 -3.40 -6.74
C VAL A 97 5.29 -3.36 -8.26
N SER A 98 5.44 -4.50 -8.91
CA SER A 98 5.42 -4.62 -10.37
C SER A 98 4.77 -5.93 -10.82
N THR A 99 4.53 -6.09 -12.12
CA THR A 99 4.03 -7.34 -12.71
C THR A 99 4.97 -8.52 -12.50
N ASP A 100 6.27 -8.28 -12.34
CA ASP A 100 7.27 -9.33 -12.19
C ASP A 100 7.39 -9.84 -10.75
N GLY A 101 6.84 -9.09 -9.80
CA GLY A 101 6.88 -9.37 -8.38
C GLY A 101 7.20 -8.15 -7.55
N ILE A 102 7.53 -8.42 -6.29
CA ILE A 102 7.72 -7.43 -5.24
C ILE A 102 9.20 -7.37 -4.88
N VAL A 103 9.77 -6.18 -4.84
CA VAL A 103 11.07 -5.93 -4.22
C VAL A 103 10.83 -5.30 -2.86
N TRP A 104 11.42 -5.86 -1.82
CA TRP A 104 11.18 -5.42 -0.45
C TRP A 104 12.39 -5.73 0.42
N ALA A 105 12.55 -4.95 1.50
CA ALA A 105 13.62 -5.15 2.47
C ALA A 105 13.07 -5.79 3.74
N TYR A 106 13.76 -6.82 4.22
CA TYR A 106 13.56 -7.43 5.54
C TYR A 106 14.93 -7.60 6.22
N ASN A 107 15.03 -7.23 7.50
CA ASN A 107 16.28 -7.28 8.26
C ASN A 107 17.46 -6.55 7.55
N GLY A 108 17.18 -5.41 6.93
CA GLY A 108 18.16 -4.62 6.19
C GLY A 108 18.62 -5.24 4.86
N ASN A 109 18.10 -6.40 4.47
CA ASN A 109 18.43 -7.06 3.21
C ASN A 109 17.28 -6.93 2.23
N GLU A 110 17.58 -6.49 1.02
CA GLU A 110 16.62 -6.47 -0.09
C GLU A 110 16.42 -7.88 -0.63
N CYS A 111 15.17 -8.22 -0.93
CA CYS A 111 14.79 -9.48 -1.54
C CYS A 111 13.68 -9.25 -2.59
N SER A 112 13.59 -10.17 -3.54
CA SER A 112 12.56 -10.17 -4.57
C SER A 112 11.69 -11.42 -4.44
N THR A 113 10.37 -11.22 -4.48
CA THR A 113 9.40 -12.30 -4.34
C THR A 113 8.37 -12.21 -5.46
N ARG A 114 8.22 -13.30 -6.21
CA ARG A 114 7.18 -13.44 -7.23
C ARG A 114 5.83 -13.80 -6.58
N PHE A 115 4.73 -13.48 -7.26
CA PHE A 115 3.37 -13.74 -6.78
C PHE A 115 3.03 -15.23 -6.56
N ASP A 116 3.79 -16.16 -7.14
CA ASP A 116 3.65 -17.61 -6.95
C ASP A 116 4.57 -18.17 -5.85
N ARG A 117 5.24 -17.30 -5.08
CA ARG A 117 6.26 -17.68 -4.09
C ARG A 117 5.90 -17.19 -2.69
N CYS A 118 6.47 -17.89 -1.72
CA CYS A 118 6.40 -17.59 -0.31
C CYS A 118 7.80 -17.20 0.18
N SER A 119 7.86 -16.18 1.02
CA SER A 119 9.07 -15.77 1.73
C SER A 119 8.92 -16.08 3.20
N VAL A 120 9.96 -16.64 3.80
CA VAL A 120 10.02 -16.89 5.25
C VAL A 120 10.70 -15.73 5.91
N VAL A 121 10.07 -15.18 6.94
CA VAL A 121 10.51 -14.01 7.68
C VAL A 121 10.49 -14.36 9.16
N PHE A 122 11.53 -14.00 9.90
CA PHE A 122 11.62 -14.24 11.34
C PHE A 122 11.36 -12.95 12.11
N SER A 123 10.76 -13.09 13.30
CA SER A 123 10.57 -11.99 14.25
C SER A 123 11.84 -11.19 14.53
N ARG A 124 11.66 -9.90 14.82
CA ARG A 124 12.65 -8.98 15.38
C ARG A 124 12.74 -9.07 16.90
N TYR A 125 11.74 -9.65 17.57
CA TYR A 125 11.58 -9.66 19.03
C TYR A 125 11.92 -10.99 19.71
N THR A 126 12.61 -11.89 19.02
CA THR A 126 12.83 -13.33 19.29
C THR A 126 13.44 -13.72 20.66
N VAL A 127 13.50 -12.84 21.66
CA VAL A 127 14.29 -13.10 22.88
C VAL A 127 13.71 -12.48 24.17
N TYR A 128 12.67 -11.66 24.13
CA TYR A 128 12.30 -10.90 25.34
C TYR A 128 11.34 -11.60 26.31
N ASP A 129 10.46 -12.48 25.83
CA ASP A 129 9.43 -13.12 26.66
C ASP A 129 9.36 -14.65 26.49
N GLY A 130 10.29 -15.23 25.71
CA GLY A 130 10.33 -16.66 25.43
C GLY A 130 9.36 -17.12 24.34
N ILE A 131 8.57 -16.22 23.74
CA ILE A 131 7.70 -16.48 22.59
C ILE A 131 8.37 -15.99 21.31
N ASN A 132 8.38 -16.85 20.29
CA ASN A 132 9.01 -16.56 19.01
C ASN A 132 8.00 -16.65 17.88
N TYR A 133 8.08 -15.71 16.94
CA TYR A 133 7.22 -15.67 15.76
C TYR A 133 8.01 -15.99 14.48
N ASP A 134 7.42 -16.85 13.66
CA ASP A 134 7.84 -17.16 12.31
C ASP A 134 6.72 -16.75 11.34
N TYR A 135 7.09 -16.05 10.28
CA TYR A 135 6.16 -15.51 9.30
C TYR A 135 6.35 -16.15 7.94
N LYS A 136 5.23 -16.37 7.25
CA LYS A 136 5.18 -16.70 5.83
C LYS A 136 4.47 -15.57 5.10
N VAL A 137 5.19 -14.93 4.20
CA VAL A 137 4.69 -13.78 3.42
C VAL A 137 4.47 -14.21 1.98
N THR A 138 3.27 -13.95 1.47
CA THR A 138 2.89 -14.19 0.06
C THR A 138 2.28 -12.94 -0.54
N PHE A 139 2.34 -12.84 -1.86
CA PHE A 139 1.81 -11.70 -2.61
C PHE A 139 0.84 -12.18 -3.68
N SER A 140 -0.29 -11.48 -3.86
CA SER A 140 -1.33 -11.82 -4.85
C SER A 140 -2.00 -10.58 -5.42
N ASP A 141 -2.91 -10.77 -6.39
CA ASP A 141 -3.88 -9.75 -6.82
C ASP A 141 -3.26 -8.41 -7.25
N TYR A 142 -2.22 -8.46 -8.09
CA TYR A 142 -1.63 -7.27 -8.69
C TYR A 142 -2.66 -6.44 -9.46
N SER A 143 -2.64 -5.11 -9.27
CA SER A 143 -3.51 -4.15 -9.93
C SER A 143 -2.78 -2.85 -10.27
N GLU A 144 -2.92 -2.42 -11.52
CA GLU A 144 -2.55 -1.10 -12.05
C GLU A 144 -3.77 -0.66 -12.89
N LYS A 145 -4.67 0.14 -12.32
CA LYS A 145 -5.92 0.56 -12.97
C LYS A 145 -6.10 2.06 -12.96
#